data_AF-A0A7W1H761-F1
#
_entry.id   AF-A0A7W1H761-F1
#
_cell.length_a   1.000
_cell.length_b   1.000
_cell.length_c   1.000
_cell.angle_alpha   90.00
_cell.angle_beta   90.00
_cell.angle_gamma   90.00
#
_symmetry.space_group_name_H-M   'P 1'
#
loop_
_entity.id
_entity.type
_entity.pdbx_description
1 polymer ?
#
loop_
_entity_poly.entity_id
_entity_poly.type
_entity_poly.pdbx_seq_one_letter_code
_entity_poly.pdbx_strand_id
1 'polypeptide(L)'
;MIRDWVALNLTPGIGPRAAAKLLERFGAAEAVYGATRAELEKLRLLPEAVDSIIARDRFENAEAEIENVRKCGADLLILDDGVYPAMLREIYDPPITLYVKGAWEECLEQPCVAIVGSRRCSTYGQNAALMLARDLAQRGVTVISGFARGIDAAAHRGALEGGGRTVAVLGTGIDEVYPRDHRKLADEVLERGGSVIT
;
A
#
# COMPACT_ATOMS: atom_id res chain seq x y z
N MET A 1 -11.62 -10.96 11.78
CA MET A 1 -12.29 -10.28 10.64
C MET A 1 -11.44 -9.14 10.06
N ILE A 2 -11.67 -8.65 8.82
CA ILE A 2 -10.91 -7.54 8.21
C ILE A 2 -10.88 -6.27 9.09
N ARG A 3 -11.99 -5.95 9.77
CA ARG A 3 -12.10 -4.85 10.73
C ARG A 3 -11.01 -4.90 11.80
N ASP A 4 -10.69 -6.08 12.32
CA ASP A 4 -9.74 -6.20 13.43
C ASP A 4 -8.31 -5.90 12.95
N TRP A 5 -7.97 -6.23 11.70
CA TRP A 5 -6.71 -5.85 11.08
C TRP A 5 -6.60 -4.35 10.87
N VAL A 6 -7.67 -3.71 10.38
CA VAL A 6 -7.72 -2.26 10.22
C VAL A 6 -7.66 -1.54 11.56
N ALA A 7 -8.40 -2.00 12.56
CA ALA A 7 -8.37 -1.45 13.92
C ALA A 7 -6.96 -1.54 14.52
N LEU A 8 -6.25 -2.65 14.26
CA LEU A 8 -4.89 -2.84 14.75
C LEU A 8 -3.92 -1.88 14.06
N ASN A 9 -4.08 -1.67 12.75
CA ASN A 9 -3.29 -0.70 11.98
C ASN A 9 -3.55 0.76 12.42
N LEU A 10 -4.77 1.07 12.85
CA LEU A 10 -5.16 2.39 13.37
C LEU A 10 -4.79 2.59 14.85
N THR A 11 -4.31 1.56 15.54
CA THR A 11 -3.97 1.64 16.96
C THR A 11 -2.68 2.47 17.16
N PRO A 12 -2.70 3.54 17.98
CA PRO A 12 -1.52 4.36 18.23
C PRO A 12 -0.35 3.53 18.75
N GLY A 13 0.85 3.76 18.19
CA GLY A 13 2.05 3.03 18.60
C GLY A 13 2.16 1.60 18.04
N ILE A 14 1.18 1.13 17.26
CA ILE A 14 1.26 -0.13 16.53
C ILE A 14 1.67 0.13 15.09
N GLY A 15 2.97 -0.03 14.80
CA GLY A 15 3.48 -0.15 13.44
C GLY A 15 3.59 -1.60 12.97
N PRO A 16 4.03 -1.85 11.73
CA PRO A 16 4.12 -3.19 11.15
C PRO A 16 4.87 -4.21 12.02
N ARG A 17 5.99 -3.79 12.65
CA ARG A 17 6.77 -4.68 13.53
C ARG A 17 6.05 -5.02 14.84
N ALA A 18 5.27 -4.10 15.39
CA ALA A 18 4.50 -4.35 16.61
C ALA A 18 3.30 -5.25 16.29
N ALA A 19 2.62 -5.00 15.17
CA ALA A 19 1.55 -5.84 14.69
C ALA A 19 2.04 -7.26 14.36
N ALA A 20 3.20 -7.41 13.71
CA ALA A 20 3.79 -8.72 13.42
C ALA A 20 4.04 -9.53 14.70
N LYS A 21 4.58 -8.90 15.77
CA LYS A 21 4.76 -9.58 17.07
C LYS A 21 3.43 -10.02 17.70
N LEU A 22 2.40 -9.19 17.57
CA LEU A 22 1.06 -9.51 18.05
C LEU A 22 0.48 -10.71 17.29
N LEU A 23 0.57 -10.68 15.96
CA LEU A 23 0.08 -11.75 15.08
C LEU A 23 0.88 -13.04 15.27
N GLU A 24 2.20 -12.98 15.44
CA GLU A 24 3.05 -14.14 15.74
C GLU A 24 2.67 -14.77 17.10
N ARG A 25 2.36 -13.94 18.10
CA ARG A 25 2.03 -14.41 19.45
C ARG A 25 0.63 -14.98 19.58
N PHE A 26 -0.35 -14.39 18.89
CA PHE A 26 -1.78 -14.67 19.06
C PHE A 26 -2.43 -15.35 17.83
N GLY A 27 -1.70 -15.46 16.72
CA GLY A 27 -2.12 -16.15 15.49
C GLY A 27 -3.02 -15.34 14.57
N ALA A 28 -3.92 -14.51 15.12
CA ALA A 28 -4.86 -13.72 14.32
C ALA A 28 -5.17 -12.36 14.98
N ALA A 29 -5.52 -11.35 14.18
CA ALA A 29 -5.88 -10.02 14.67
C ALA A 29 -7.05 -10.06 15.67
N GLU A 30 -8.03 -10.93 15.44
CA GLU A 30 -9.18 -11.09 16.34
C GLU A 30 -8.77 -11.60 17.74
N ALA A 31 -7.78 -12.50 17.79
CA ALA A 31 -7.26 -13.05 19.04
C ALA A 31 -6.48 -12.00 19.86
N VAL A 32 -5.88 -10.99 19.20
CA VAL A 32 -5.20 -9.88 19.89
C VAL A 32 -6.18 -9.12 20.79
N TYR A 33 -7.41 -8.87 20.33
CA TYR A 33 -8.44 -8.18 21.11
C TYR A 33 -9.10 -9.06 22.18
N GLY A 34 -8.76 -10.36 22.23
CA GLY A 34 -9.10 -11.27 23.31
C GLY A 34 -7.99 -11.44 24.36
N ALA A 35 -6.79 -10.87 24.12
CA ALA A 35 -5.66 -10.99 25.01
C ALA A 35 -5.85 -10.18 26.30
N THR A 36 -5.26 -10.66 27.39
CA THR A 36 -5.24 -9.92 28.65
C THR A 36 -4.19 -8.81 28.61
N ARG A 37 -4.38 -7.76 29.42
CA ARG A 37 -3.38 -6.68 29.59
C ARG A 37 -1.99 -7.22 29.91
N ALA A 38 -1.89 -8.18 30.81
CA ALA A 38 -0.62 -8.78 31.22
C ALA A 38 0.09 -9.53 30.09
N GLU A 39 -0.65 -10.09 29.12
CA GLU A 39 -0.06 -10.73 27.94
C GLU A 39 0.47 -9.70 26.95
N LEU A 40 -0.26 -8.61 26.74
CA LEU A 40 0.15 -7.51 25.86
C LEU A 40 1.38 -6.78 26.41
N GLU A 41 1.44 -6.53 27.72
CA GLU A 41 2.57 -5.87 28.38
C GLU A 41 3.88 -6.67 28.25
N LYS A 42 3.81 -8.01 28.20
CA LYS A 42 5.00 -8.87 27.97
C LYS A 42 5.65 -8.63 26.61
N LEU A 43 4.89 -8.14 25.62
CA LEU A 43 5.40 -7.81 24.30
C LEU A 43 6.14 -6.47 24.24
N ARG A 44 6.22 -5.75 25.37
CA ARG A 44 6.88 -4.43 25.51
C ARG A 44 6.32 -3.40 24.52
N LEU A 45 5.00 -3.42 24.33
CA LEU A 45 4.27 -2.40 23.60
C LEU A 45 4.23 -1.10 24.40
N LEU A 46 3.93 0.00 23.72
CA LEU A 46 3.66 1.27 24.39
C LEU A 46 2.39 1.13 25.25
N PRO A 47 2.33 1.72 26.46
CA PRO A 47 1.14 1.63 27.32
C PRO A 47 -0.16 2.06 26.61
N GLU A 48 -0.10 3.15 25.83
CA GLU A 48 -1.24 3.66 25.03
C GLU A 48 -1.77 2.61 24.03
N ALA A 49 -0.87 1.83 23.42
CA ALA A 49 -1.27 0.78 22.49
C ALA A 49 -2.00 -0.36 23.23
N VAL A 50 -1.52 -0.74 24.42
CA VAL A 50 -2.19 -1.74 25.26
C VAL A 50 -3.56 -1.26 25.70
N ASP A 51 -3.66 0.00 26.11
CA ASP A 51 -4.92 0.62 26.53
C ASP A 51 -5.95 0.65 25.39
N SER A 52 -5.52 1.08 24.20
CA SER A 52 -6.35 1.13 22.99
C SER A 52 -6.82 -0.27 22.54
N ILE A 53 -5.94 -1.28 22.57
CA ILE A 53 -6.31 -2.67 22.25
C ILE A 53 -7.34 -3.21 23.25
N ILE A 54 -7.12 -3.04 24.56
CA ILE A 54 -8.05 -3.53 25.58
C ILE A 54 -9.40 -2.81 25.50
N ALA A 55 -9.40 -1.50 25.25
CA ALA A 55 -10.61 -0.70 25.13
C ALA A 55 -11.36 -0.93 23.80
N ARG A 56 -10.69 -1.47 22.77
CA ARG A 56 -11.23 -1.64 21.41
C ARG A 56 -11.73 -0.33 20.80
N ASP A 57 -11.10 0.78 21.19
CA ASP A 57 -11.54 2.14 20.84
C ASP A 57 -11.41 2.46 19.34
N ARG A 58 -10.65 1.66 18.58
CA ARG A 58 -10.50 1.78 17.12
C ARG A 58 -11.50 0.98 16.29
N PHE A 59 -12.43 0.23 16.89
CA PHE A 59 -13.36 -0.60 16.12
C PHE A 59 -14.31 0.24 15.25
N GLU A 60 -14.90 1.28 15.80
CA GLU A 60 -15.77 2.19 15.04
C GLU A 60 -15.00 2.92 13.94
N ASN A 61 -13.76 3.35 14.23
CA ASN A 61 -12.89 3.97 13.24
C ASN A 61 -12.57 3.00 12.09
N ALA A 62 -12.30 1.74 12.40
CA ALA A 62 -11.99 0.73 11.40
C ALA A 62 -13.18 0.42 10.49
N GLU A 63 -14.39 0.34 11.04
CA GLU A 63 -15.61 0.15 10.23
C GLU A 63 -15.88 1.35 9.31
N ALA A 64 -15.72 2.57 9.83
CA ALA A 64 -15.79 3.78 9.02
C ALA A 64 -14.73 3.81 7.92
N GLU A 65 -13.50 3.41 8.23
CA GLU A 65 -12.39 3.36 7.27
C GLU A 65 -12.67 2.38 6.12
N ILE A 66 -13.11 1.15 6.44
CA ILE A 66 -13.47 0.15 5.43
C ILE A 66 -14.58 0.67 4.51
N GLU A 67 -15.57 1.35 5.06
CA GLU A 67 -16.65 1.94 4.28
C GLU A 67 -16.17 3.10 3.40
N ASN A 68 -15.25 3.95 3.89
CA ASN A 68 -14.67 5.03 3.11
C ASN A 68 -13.85 4.52 1.92
N VAL A 69 -13.05 3.46 2.13
CA VAL A 69 -12.28 2.78 1.08
C VAL A 69 -13.21 2.27 -0.02
N ARG A 70 -14.30 1.60 0.34
CA ARG A 70 -15.31 1.14 -0.64
C ARG A 70 -15.94 2.29 -1.40
N LYS A 71 -16.30 3.38 -0.71
CA LYS A 71 -16.91 4.57 -1.33
C LYS A 71 -16.01 5.24 -2.35
N CYS A 72 -14.69 5.19 -2.16
CA CYS A 72 -13.75 5.75 -3.13
C CYS A 72 -13.37 4.77 -4.26
N GLY A 73 -14.01 3.59 -4.32
CA GLY A 73 -13.78 2.56 -5.33
C GLY A 73 -12.43 1.86 -5.18
N ALA A 74 -11.92 1.79 -3.96
CA ALA A 74 -10.73 1.06 -3.59
C ALA A 74 -11.11 -0.20 -2.79
N ASP A 75 -10.15 -1.10 -2.64
CA ASP A 75 -10.23 -2.29 -1.82
C ASP A 75 -9.16 -2.25 -0.72
N LEU A 76 -9.33 -3.13 0.26
CA LEU A 76 -8.39 -3.32 1.37
C LEU A 76 -8.03 -4.80 1.45
N LEU A 77 -6.74 -5.08 1.43
CA LEU A 77 -6.17 -6.41 1.58
C LEU A 77 -5.52 -6.51 2.96
N ILE A 78 -5.62 -7.66 3.60
CA ILE A 78 -4.90 -7.97 4.84
C ILE A 78 -3.75 -8.93 4.56
N LEU A 79 -2.71 -8.91 5.40
CA LEU A 79 -1.51 -9.73 5.21
C LEU A 79 -1.79 -11.24 5.09
N ASP A 80 -2.85 -11.70 5.76
CA ASP A 80 -3.31 -13.09 5.79
C ASP A 80 -4.24 -13.45 4.62
N ASP A 81 -4.59 -12.48 3.77
CA ASP A 81 -5.38 -12.77 2.55
C ASP A 81 -4.53 -13.57 1.56
N GLY A 82 -5.13 -14.60 0.96
CA GLY A 82 -4.50 -15.41 -0.08
C GLY A 82 -4.13 -14.61 -1.34
N VAL A 83 -4.81 -13.48 -1.57
CA VAL A 83 -4.56 -12.57 -2.70
C VAL A 83 -3.52 -11.50 -2.39
N TYR A 84 -3.03 -11.41 -1.15
CA TYR A 84 -2.02 -10.40 -0.78
C TYR A 84 -0.69 -10.68 -1.51
N PRO A 85 -0.01 -9.64 -2.06
CA PRO A 85 1.15 -9.83 -2.94
C PRO A 85 2.30 -10.59 -2.26
N ALA A 86 2.69 -11.73 -2.83
CA ALA A 86 3.67 -12.64 -2.22
C ALA A 86 5.03 -11.99 -1.94
N MET A 87 5.59 -11.26 -2.93
CA MET A 87 6.87 -10.56 -2.74
C MET A 87 6.79 -9.48 -1.65
N LEU A 88 5.65 -8.82 -1.49
CA LEU A 88 5.47 -7.82 -0.44
C LEU A 88 5.36 -8.47 0.94
N ARG A 89 4.74 -9.66 1.04
CA ARG A 89 4.66 -10.43 2.29
C ARG A 89 6.05 -10.86 2.80
N GLU A 90 7.02 -11.04 1.91
CA GLU A 90 8.38 -11.52 2.22
C GLU A 90 9.34 -10.44 2.73
N ILE A 91 8.96 -9.15 2.71
CA ILE A 91 9.85 -8.10 3.20
C ILE A 91 10.01 -8.17 4.72
N TYR A 92 10.97 -7.42 5.27
CA TYR A 92 11.27 -7.45 6.71
C TYR A 92 10.09 -7.00 7.60
N ASP A 93 9.33 -6.01 7.15
CA ASP A 93 8.21 -5.38 7.85
C ASP A 93 7.00 -5.18 6.93
N PRO A 94 6.34 -6.27 6.50
CA PRO A 94 5.24 -6.18 5.55
C PRO A 94 4.06 -5.42 6.17
N PRO A 95 3.38 -4.54 5.40
CA PRO A 95 2.22 -3.83 5.92
C PRO A 95 1.08 -4.82 6.19
N ILE A 96 0.47 -4.73 7.38
CA ILE A 96 -0.58 -5.67 7.79
C ILE A 96 -1.90 -5.47 7.05
N THR A 97 -2.09 -4.28 6.49
CA THR A 97 -3.19 -3.86 5.63
C THR A 97 -2.61 -3.13 4.43
N LEU A 98 -3.11 -3.40 3.23
CA LEU A 98 -2.72 -2.73 1.99
C LEU A 98 -3.97 -2.19 1.31
N TYR A 99 -3.98 -0.89 1.01
CA TYR A 99 -5.07 -0.24 0.31
C TYR A 99 -4.76 -0.23 -1.17
N VAL A 100 -5.70 -0.64 -2.00
CA VAL A 100 -5.46 -0.85 -3.44
C VAL A 100 -6.61 -0.30 -4.26
N LYS A 101 -6.31 0.26 -5.43
CA LYS A 101 -7.32 0.78 -6.36
C LYS A 101 -6.89 0.55 -7.81
N GLY A 102 -7.83 0.13 -8.65
CA GLY A 102 -7.57 -0.22 -10.05
C GLY A 102 -7.25 -1.70 -10.24
N ALA A 103 -6.61 -2.04 -11.36
CA ALA A 103 -6.35 -3.43 -11.77
C ALA A 103 -5.09 -4.00 -11.10
N TRP A 104 -5.06 -3.99 -9.77
CA TRP A 104 -3.86 -4.32 -8.98
C TRP A 104 -3.48 -5.81 -9.08
N GLU A 105 -4.46 -6.73 -9.15
CA GLU A 105 -4.21 -8.16 -9.33
C GLU A 105 -3.42 -8.40 -10.62
N GLU A 106 -3.95 -7.89 -11.74
CA GLU A 106 -3.37 -8.14 -13.05
C GLU A 106 -2.07 -7.36 -13.28
N CYS A 107 -1.85 -6.26 -12.53
CA CYS A 107 -0.56 -5.58 -12.48
C CYS A 107 0.53 -6.46 -11.84
N LEU A 108 0.19 -7.16 -10.75
CA LEU A 108 1.13 -7.89 -9.91
C LEU A 108 1.32 -9.36 -10.33
N GLU A 109 0.48 -9.88 -11.23
CA GLU A 109 0.69 -11.17 -11.91
C GLU A 109 1.85 -11.14 -12.91
N GLN A 110 2.17 -9.96 -13.45
CA GLN A 110 3.25 -9.79 -14.42
C GLN A 110 4.59 -9.53 -13.73
N PRO A 111 5.74 -9.78 -14.41
CA PRO A 111 7.03 -9.34 -13.93
C PRO A 111 7.00 -7.83 -13.63
N CYS A 112 7.45 -7.46 -12.43
CA CYS A 112 7.42 -6.08 -11.96
C CYS A 112 8.84 -5.52 -11.85
N VAL A 113 9.02 -4.24 -12.22
CA VAL A 113 10.28 -3.51 -11.99
C VAL A 113 9.99 -2.16 -11.35
N ALA A 114 10.69 -1.89 -10.25
CA ALA A 114 10.66 -0.58 -9.62
C ALA A 114 11.60 0.39 -10.37
N ILE A 115 11.09 1.56 -10.76
CA ILE A 115 11.89 2.66 -11.30
C ILE A 115 11.77 3.84 -10.35
N VAL A 116 12.88 4.25 -9.75
CA VAL A 116 12.93 5.32 -8.75
C VAL A 116 14.03 6.33 -9.10
N GLY A 117 13.88 7.56 -8.64
CA GLY A 117 14.97 8.52 -8.76
C GLY A 117 14.67 9.93 -8.25
N SER A 118 15.43 10.90 -8.75
CA SER A 118 15.38 12.28 -8.23
C SER A 118 14.04 12.97 -8.53
N ARG A 119 13.50 13.65 -7.52
CA ARG A 119 12.36 14.58 -7.66
C ARG A 119 12.69 15.82 -8.49
N ARG A 120 13.98 16.18 -8.56
CA ARG A 120 14.54 17.24 -9.42
C ARG A 120 15.54 16.60 -10.38
N CYS A 121 15.03 15.98 -11.44
CA CYS A 121 15.86 15.35 -12.46
C CYS A 121 16.21 16.31 -13.60
N SER A 122 17.30 16.02 -14.31
CA SER A 122 17.59 16.69 -15.57
C SER A 122 16.64 16.21 -16.67
N THR A 123 16.54 16.96 -17.77
CA THR A 123 15.81 16.53 -18.98
C THR A 123 16.30 15.17 -19.48
N TYR A 124 17.61 14.93 -19.43
CA TYR A 124 18.20 13.65 -19.79
C TYR A 124 17.68 12.52 -18.89
N GLY A 125 17.72 12.70 -17.57
CA GLY A 125 17.25 11.69 -16.62
C GLY A 125 15.76 11.40 -16.77
N GLN A 126 14.95 12.44 -17.01
CA GLN A 126 13.53 12.30 -17.29
C GLN A 126 13.28 11.47 -18.55
N ASN A 127 13.98 11.77 -19.65
CA ASN A 127 13.84 11.04 -20.90
C ASN A 127 14.32 9.59 -20.78
N ALA A 128 15.42 9.35 -20.06
CA ALA A 128 15.95 8.01 -19.83
C ALA A 128 14.96 7.15 -19.05
N ALA A 129 14.35 7.68 -17.98
CA ALA A 129 13.34 6.97 -17.20
C ALA A 129 12.09 6.67 -18.03
N LEU A 130 11.62 7.64 -18.82
CA LEU A 130 10.48 7.46 -19.72
C LEU A 130 10.75 6.37 -20.75
N MET A 131 11.89 6.42 -21.44
CA MET A 131 12.27 5.42 -22.46
C MET A 131 12.40 4.03 -21.86
N LEU A 132 13.08 3.90 -20.71
CA LEU A 132 13.26 2.63 -20.04
C LEU A 132 11.91 2.02 -19.63
N ALA A 133 11.04 2.82 -19.00
CA ALA A 133 9.71 2.37 -18.58
C ALA A 133 8.85 1.95 -19.78
N ARG A 134 8.90 2.70 -20.88
CA ARG A 134 8.20 2.38 -22.12
C ARG A 134 8.66 1.06 -22.71
N ASP A 135 9.96 0.86 -22.82
CA ASP A 135 10.53 -0.33 -23.43
C ASP A 135 10.26 -1.59 -22.58
N LEU A 136 10.24 -1.45 -21.25
CA LEU A 136 9.82 -2.51 -20.31
C LEU A 136 8.33 -2.84 -20.45
N ALA A 137 7.47 -1.81 -20.46
CA ALA A 137 6.02 -1.97 -20.61
C ALA A 137 5.64 -2.67 -21.92
N GLN A 138 6.30 -2.35 -23.03
CA GLN A 138 6.11 -3.03 -24.32
C GLN A 138 6.45 -4.53 -24.29
N ARG A 139 7.21 -4.97 -23.28
CA ARG A 139 7.60 -6.37 -23.07
C ARG A 139 6.77 -7.06 -21.98
N GLY A 140 5.67 -6.43 -21.55
CA GLY A 140 4.77 -6.97 -20.54
C GLY A 140 5.27 -6.83 -19.10
N VAL A 141 6.26 -5.96 -18.85
CA VAL A 141 6.75 -5.68 -17.49
C VAL A 141 5.94 -4.54 -16.87
N THR A 142 5.36 -4.77 -15.71
CA THR A 142 4.66 -3.73 -14.93
C THR A 142 5.69 -2.81 -14.26
N VAL A 143 5.55 -1.50 -14.46
CA VAL A 143 6.43 -0.51 -13.81
C VAL A 143 5.83 -0.07 -12.48
N ILE A 144 6.61 -0.17 -11.39
CA ILE A 144 6.22 0.29 -10.06
C ILE A 144 7.02 1.54 -9.70
N SER A 145 6.37 2.57 -9.16
CA SER A 145 7.05 3.79 -8.72
C SER A 145 6.24 4.57 -7.68
N GLY A 146 6.86 5.53 -6.97
CA GLY A 146 6.29 6.26 -5.83
C GLY A 146 5.43 7.48 -6.17
N PHE A 147 4.99 7.62 -7.43
CA PHE A 147 4.15 8.73 -7.92
C PHE A 147 4.68 10.17 -7.71
N ALA A 148 5.94 10.32 -7.27
CA ALA A 148 6.57 11.61 -7.02
C ALA A 148 6.87 12.39 -8.32
N ARG A 149 7.24 13.67 -8.18
CA ARG A 149 7.75 14.47 -9.32
C ARG A 149 9.04 13.87 -9.88
N GLY A 150 9.39 14.22 -11.11
CA GLY A 150 10.65 13.86 -11.72
C GLY A 150 10.64 12.44 -12.30
N ILE A 151 11.59 11.60 -11.85
CA ILE A 151 11.81 10.25 -12.41
C ILE A 151 10.55 9.37 -12.30
N ASP A 152 9.90 9.37 -11.14
CA ASP A 152 8.71 8.56 -10.90
C ASP A 152 7.56 8.88 -11.88
N ALA A 153 7.22 10.16 -12.03
CA ALA A 153 6.21 10.60 -13.00
C ALA A 153 6.59 10.25 -14.45
N ALA A 154 7.87 10.32 -14.81
CA ALA A 154 8.35 9.92 -16.12
C ALA A 154 8.26 8.40 -16.34
N ALA A 155 8.51 7.60 -15.31
CA ALA A 155 8.37 6.15 -15.37
C ALA A 155 6.91 5.75 -15.61
N HIS A 156 5.96 6.31 -14.86
CA HIS A 156 4.53 6.06 -15.08
C HIS A 156 4.10 6.46 -16.50
N ARG A 157 4.48 7.66 -16.97
CA ARG A 157 4.17 8.10 -18.33
C ARG A 157 4.75 7.17 -19.39
N GLY A 158 6.02 6.79 -19.24
CA GLY A 158 6.68 5.86 -20.15
C GLY A 158 5.95 4.52 -20.22
N ALA A 159 5.54 3.96 -19.08
CA ALA A 159 4.78 2.71 -19.05
C ALA A 159 3.44 2.83 -19.80
N LEU A 160 2.69 3.92 -19.57
CA LEU A 160 1.42 4.18 -20.26
C LEU A 160 1.61 4.43 -21.77
N GLU A 161 2.69 5.11 -22.18
CA GLU A 161 3.07 5.29 -23.58
C GLU A 161 3.46 3.96 -24.26
N GLY A 162 4.01 3.02 -23.49
CA GLY A 162 4.35 1.68 -23.94
C GLY A 162 3.13 0.77 -24.10
N GLY A 163 1.95 1.23 -23.70
CA GLY A 163 0.71 0.43 -23.69
C GLY A 163 0.68 -0.65 -22.62
N GLY A 164 1.60 -0.59 -21.63
CA GLY A 164 1.64 -1.53 -20.51
C GLY A 164 1.01 -0.94 -19.24
N ARG A 165 1.18 -1.68 -18.14
CA ARG A 165 0.62 -1.34 -16.84
C ARG A 165 1.63 -0.67 -15.92
N THR A 166 1.12 0.07 -14.94
CA THR A 166 1.94 0.68 -13.90
C THR A 166 1.22 0.74 -12.57
N VAL A 167 1.99 0.60 -11.48
CA VAL A 167 1.51 0.66 -10.10
C VAL A 167 2.14 1.86 -9.40
N ALA A 168 1.30 2.77 -8.90
CA ALA A 168 1.72 3.93 -8.13
C ALA A 168 1.64 3.62 -6.62
N VAL A 169 2.77 3.70 -5.92
CA VAL A 169 2.82 3.61 -4.46
C VAL A 169 2.71 5.01 -3.87
N LEU A 170 1.60 5.33 -3.21
CA LEU A 170 1.37 6.64 -2.63
C LEU A 170 2.04 6.78 -1.27
N GLY A 171 2.36 8.03 -0.92
CA GLY A 171 2.75 8.42 0.45
C GLY A 171 1.63 9.14 1.19
N THR A 172 0.40 9.03 0.69
CA THR A 172 -0.82 9.70 1.13
C THR A 172 -1.97 8.69 1.11
N GLY A 173 -3.14 9.05 1.65
CA GLY A 173 -4.32 8.19 1.58
C GLY A 173 -4.68 7.79 0.14
N ILE A 174 -5.36 6.65 -0.01
CA ILE A 174 -5.70 6.06 -1.33
C ILE A 174 -6.60 6.98 -2.19
N ASP A 175 -7.28 7.92 -1.55
CA ASP A 175 -8.14 8.94 -2.15
C ASP A 175 -7.43 10.30 -2.37
N GLU A 176 -6.21 10.46 -1.86
CA GLU A 176 -5.43 11.69 -1.97
C GLU A 176 -4.25 11.53 -2.93
N VAL A 177 -4.36 12.13 -4.11
CA VAL A 177 -3.24 12.17 -5.07
C VAL A 177 -2.29 13.32 -4.72
N TYR A 178 -1.03 12.99 -4.39
CA TYR A 178 0.04 13.94 -4.17
C TYR A 178 1.27 13.66 -5.07
N PRO A 179 1.85 14.69 -5.73
CA PRO A 179 1.41 16.09 -5.77
C PRO A 179 0.11 16.27 -6.56
N ARG A 180 -0.68 17.31 -6.23
CA ARG A 180 -1.99 17.59 -6.87
C ARG A 180 -1.93 17.70 -8.38
N ASP A 181 -0.81 18.17 -8.94
CA ASP A 181 -0.58 18.30 -10.39
C ASP A 181 -0.60 16.93 -11.11
N HIS A 182 -0.43 15.82 -10.39
CA HIS A 182 -0.44 14.48 -10.96
C HIS A 182 -1.83 13.84 -10.97
N ARG A 183 -2.89 14.54 -10.56
CA ARG A 183 -4.26 13.99 -10.57
C ARG A 183 -4.65 13.40 -11.93
N LYS A 184 -4.40 14.13 -13.01
CA LYS A 184 -4.67 13.64 -14.37
C LYS A 184 -3.87 12.37 -14.71
N LEU A 185 -2.61 12.29 -14.26
CA LEU A 185 -1.80 11.10 -14.47
C LEU A 185 -2.34 9.91 -13.67
N ALA A 186 -2.87 10.13 -12.46
CA ALA A 186 -3.45 9.07 -11.64
C ALA A 186 -4.72 8.52 -12.28
N ASP A 187 -5.56 9.42 -12.80
CA ASP A 187 -6.76 9.06 -13.56
C ASP A 187 -6.37 8.23 -14.80
N GLU A 188 -5.35 8.67 -15.57
CA GLU A 188 -4.84 7.93 -16.73
C GLU A 188 -4.26 6.54 -16.36
N VAL A 189 -3.60 6.40 -15.20
CA VAL A 189 -3.09 5.11 -14.70
C VAL A 189 -4.27 4.16 -14.47
N LEU A 190 -5.31 4.61 -13.77
CA LEU A 190 -6.48 3.77 -13.47
C LEU A 190 -7.28 3.43 -14.74
N GLU A 191 -7.50 4.40 -15.62
CA GLU A 191 -8.24 4.21 -16.88
C GLU A 191 -7.55 3.20 -17.83
N ARG A 192 -6.21 3.10 -17.77
CA ARG A 192 -5.43 2.19 -18.62
C ARG A 192 -5.10 0.86 -17.96
N GLY A 193 -5.80 0.49 -16.89
CA GLY A 193 -5.63 -0.80 -16.21
C GLY A 193 -4.34 -0.89 -15.40
N GLY A 194 -3.82 0.24 -14.93
CA GLY A 194 -2.85 0.31 -13.85
C GLY A 194 -3.54 0.34 -12.47
N SER A 195 -2.75 0.54 -11.43
CA SER A 195 -3.25 0.62 -10.06
C SER A 195 -2.52 1.65 -9.21
N VAL A 196 -3.14 1.97 -8.09
CA VAL A 196 -2.61 2.83 -7.04
C VAL A 196 -2.71 2.07 -5.72
N ILE A 197 -1.67 2.12 -4.90
CA ILE A 197 -1.60 1.43 -3.60
C ILE A 197 -1.05 2.35 -2.50
N THR A 198 -1.46 2.12 -1.25
CA THR A 198 -0.88 2.76 -0.06
C THR A 198 -0.91 1.88 1.19
#